data_AF-A0A367QGQ5-F1
#
_entry.id   AF-A0A367QGQ5-F1
#
_cell.length_a   1.000
_cell.length_b   1.000
_cell.length_c   1.000
_cell.angle_alpha   90.00
_cell.angle_beta   90.00
_cell.angle_gamma   90.00
#
_symmetry.space_group_name_H-M   'P 1'
#
loop_
_entity.id
_entity.type
_entity.pdbx_description
1 polymer ?
#
loop_
_entity_poly.entity_id
_entity_poly.type
_entity_poly.pdbx_seq_one_letter_code
_entity_poly.pdbx_strand_id
1 'polypeptide(L)'
;MKFLRFLTPLLLAIVVVLCFAPTAWAFCGFYVAKADTKLYNKASQVVIARNGDRTVLTMANDFQGEVKDFAMVVPVPTVIQKEQVRVTEPKIIERLDAFSAPRLVEYFDSDPCAPLYDYARPLAAPAPTASNESAGARRGDASLGVTVEARFNVGEYDIVILSAKESGGLETWLQRNGYKIPRGAKQLLKPYIRSSMKFFVAKVNLDKFEKSGYQFLRPLQISYQSPRFMLPIRLGMINATTEQDLIVYILSPEGQAEITNYRTVKIPSDANIPVFVKNEFGEFYKSMFQTAYTKEDKKVGFLEYAWDMSNCDPCSADPLTQEELKQAGVFWLDDNSPSNVPAPPNFRRPFPRSSVFISRLHVRYTRDKFPEDLIFQQTGNRDSFQGRYVLQHPFQGELKCQAGREYKRSLPKRFEQEAQTLAKLTNWNIQDIRNKMKLNVSNLRLSWWENFLSWFGLY
;
A
#
# COMPACT_ATOMS: atom_id res chain seq x y z
N MET A 1 -10.00 52.56 3.01
CA MET A 1 -11.11 51.58 3.10
C MET A 1 -11.33 50.72 1.84
N LYS A 2 -10.36 50.54 0.90
CA LYS A 2 -10.56 49.64 -0.27
C LYS A 2 -10.06 48.21 -0.07
N PHE A 3 -8.92 48.00 0.59
CA PHE A 3 -8.34 46.66 0.83
C PHE A 3 -9.28 45.67 1.55
N LEU A 4 -10.04 46.14 2.54
CA LEU A 4 -10.91 45.28 3.36
C LEU A 4 -12.03 44.58 2.55
N ARG A 5 -12.38 45.08 1.36
CA ARG A 5 -13.42 44.49 0.49
C ARG A 5 -12.94 43.29 -0.35
N PHE A 6 -11.63 43.07 -0.45
CA PHE A 6 -11.07 41.89 -1.16
C PHE A 6 -10.64 40.77 -0.21
N LEU A 7 -10.34 41.10 1.06
CA LEU A 7 -10.02 40.11 2.09
C LEU A 7 -11.19 39.16 2.39
N THR A 8 -12.43 39.67 2.46
CA THR A 8 -13.60 38.85 2.77
C THR A 8 -13.93 37.77 1.72
N PRO A 9 -14.00 38.03 0.40
CA PRO A 9 -14.21 36.97 -0.59
C PRO A 9 -13.02 36.00 -0.69
N LEU A 10 -11.77 36.49 -0.52
CA LEU A 10 -10.59 35.63 -0.50
C LEU A 10 -10.63 34.63 0.67
N LEU A 11 -10.98 35.10 1.86
CA LEU A 11 -11.06 34.27 3.06
C LEU A 11 -12.25 33.31 3.00
N LEU A 12 -13.38 33.70 2.38
CA LEU A 12 -14.48 32.79 2.07
C LEU A 12 -14.05 31.68 1.09
N ALA A 13 -13.31 32.02 0.03
CA ALA A 13 -12.83 31.05 -0.95
C ALA A 13 -11.86 30.04 -0.30
N ILE A 14 -10.95 30.51 0.56
CA ILE A 14 -10.03 29.64 1.32
C ILE A 14 -10.80 28.70 2.26
N VAL A 15 -11.81 29.20 2.98
CA VAL A 15 -12.67 28.36 3.84
C VAL A 15 -13.44 27.31 3.02
N VAL A 16 -14.00 27.68 1.86
CA VAL A 16 -14.71 26.73 0.97
C VAL A 16 -13.75 25.65 0.45
N VAL A 17 -12.54 26.02 0.02
CA VAL A 17 -11.52 25.05 -0.44
C VAL A 17 -11.12 24.09 0.69
N LEU A 18 -10.95 24.58 1.92
CA LEU A 18 -10.67 23.73 3.09
C LEU A 18 -11.85 22.80 3.47
N CYS A 19 -13.09 23.16 3.13
CA CYS A 19 -14.26 22.29 3.31
C CYS A 19 -14.42 21.21 2.22
N PHE A 20 -13.69 21.30 1.10
CA PHE A 20 -13.78 20.35 -0.03
C PHE A 20 -12.54 19.45 -0.14
N ALA A 21 -12.12 18.86 0.98
CA ALA A 21 -11.05 17.86 1.03
C ALA A 21 -11.59 16.41 1.19
N PRO A 22 -12.04 15.74 0.11
CA PRO A 22 -12.40 14.32 0.15
C PRO A 22 -11.14 13.46 0.30
N THR A 23 -10.80 13.16 1.55
CA THR A 23 -9.93 12.04 1.92
C THR A 23 -10.79 10.77 2.01
N ALA A 24 -10.25 9.58 1.76
CA ALA A 24 -11.00 8.32 1.65
C ALA A 24 -10.48 7.26 2.65
N TRP A 25 -11.30 6.92 3.64
CA TRP A 25 -10.83 6.52 4.98
C TRP A 25 -11.11 5.03 5.34
N ALA A 26 -10.52 4.05 4.65
CA ALA A 26 -10.83 2.61 4.84
C ALA A 26 -10.49 1.99 6.21
N PHE A 27 -11.18 0.90 6.59
CA PHE A 27 -10.74 -0.01 7.66
C PHE A 27 -11.16 -1.49 7.46
N CYS A 28 -10.37 -2.46 7.92
CA CYS A 28 -10.64 -3.92 7.78
C CYS A 28 -11.42 -4.55 8.95
N GLY A 29 -12.33 -3.78 9.54
CA GLY A 29 -13.16 -4.12 10.70
C GLY A 29 -14.15 -2.98 10.93
N PHE A 30 -14.79 -2.89 12.09
CA PHE A 30 -15.59 -1.70 12.44
C PHE A 30 -15.18 -1.07 13.78
N TYR A 31 -15.53 0.20 13.94
CA TYR A 31 -15.28 0.98 15.14
C TYR A 31 -16.58 1.15 15.92
N VAL A 32 -16.49 0.96 17.25
CA VAL A 32 -17.54 1.25 18.21
C VAL A 32 -17.03 2.20 19.28
N ALA A 33 -17.90 3.06 19.81
CA ALA A 33 -17.60 4.02 20.87
C ALA A 33 -18.74 4.05 21.88
N LYS A 34 -18.52 4.59 23.09
CA LYS A 34 -19.57 4.74 24.10
C LYS A 34 -20.36 6.05 24.01
N ALA A 35 -19.78 7.08 23.37
CA ALA A 35 -20.40 8.39 23.14
C ALA A 35 -20.82 8.57 21.67
N ASP A 36 -21.57 9.63 21.35
CA ASP A 36 -21.86 10.02 19.95
C ASP A 36 -20.70 10.83 19.37
N THR A 37 -19.69 10.15 18.83
CA THR A 37 -18.59 10.76 18.06
C THR A 37 -18.75 10.44 16.58
N LYS A 38 -18.47 11.42 15.71
CA LYS A 38 -18.29 11.18 14.27
C LYS A 38 -16.86 10.70 14.06
N LEU A 39 -16.68 9.50 13.51
CA LEU A 39 -15.39 8.84 13.35
C LEU A 39 -15.03 8.67 11.88
N TYR A 40 -13.73 8.77 11.58
CA TYR A 40 -13.15 8.65 10.24
C TYR A 40 -11.76 7.94 10.37
N ASN A 41 -11.31 7.07 9.43
CA ASN A 41 -9.99 6.37 9.44
C ASN A 41 -9.04 6.54 8.20
N LYS A 42 -8.08 7.48 8.18
CA LYS A 42 -7.66 8.23 6.97
C LYS A 42 -7.15 7.44 5.76
N ALA A 43 -6.52 6.31 6.03
CA ALA A 43 -6.45 5.16 5.16
C ALA A 43 -6.20 3.94 6.06
N SER A 44 -6.44 2.73 5.56
CA SER A 44 -5.90 1.52 6.20
C SER A 44 -4.74 0.97 5.39
N GLN A 45 -3.65 0.69 6.11
CA GLN A 45 -2.54 -0.10 5.62
C GLN A 45 -2.50 -1.41 6.39
N VAL A 46 -2.42 -2.52 5.65
CA VAL A 46 -2.44 -3.87 6.21
C VAL A 46 -1.24 -4.66 5.69
N VAL A 47 -0.50 -5.30 6.58
CA VAL A 47 0.57 -6.25 6.20
C VAL A 47 0.08 -7.66 6.50
N ILE A 48 0.18 -8.57 5.55
CA ILE A 48 -0.17 -9.98 5.70
C ILE A 48 1.05 -10.83 5.34
N ALA A 49 1.81 -11.27 6.34
CA ALA A 49 2.88 -12.25 6.13
C ALA A 49 2.29 -13.67 6.24
N ARG A 50 2.37 -14.46 5.17
CA ARG A 50 1.80 -15.81 5.12
C ARG A 50 2.80 -16.82 4.54
N ASN A 51 2.81 -18.01 5.11
CA ASN A 51 3.49 -19.21 4.62
C ASN A 51 2.66 -20.41 5.10
N GLY A 52 2.22 -21.26 4.16
CA GLY A 52 1.22 -22.30 4.41
C GLY A 52 -0.03 -21.72 5.08
N ASP A 53 -0.48 -22.34 6.17
CA ASP A 53 -1.64 -21.87 6.94
C ASP A 53 -1.34 -20.79 8.00
N ARG A 54 -0.06 -20.56 8.33
CA ARG A 54 0.30 -19.55 9.33
C ARG A 54 0.27 -18.16 8.70
N THR A 55 -0.46 -17.25 9.33
CA THR A 55 -0.65 -15.87 8.89
C THR A 55 -0.38 -14.92 10.04
N VAL A 56 0.39 -13.86 9.76
CA VAL A 56 0.63 -12.75 10.66
C VAL A 56 0.07 -11.49 10.00
N LEU A 57 -0.97 -10.92 10.62
CA LEU A 57 -1.75 -9.79 10.13
C LEU A 57 -1.42 -8.56 10.97
N THR A 58 -0.77 -7.56 10.36
CA THR A 58 -0.55 -6.22 10.95
C THR A 58 -1.59 -5.26 10.40
N MET A 59 -2.23 -4.48 11.28
CA MET A 59 -3.22 -3.46 10.91
C MET A 59 -2.78 -2.08 11.43
N ALA A 60 -2.64 -1.12 10.52
CA ALA A 60 -2.44 0.29 10.82
C ALA A 60 -3.66 1.13 10.45
N ASN A 61 -3.94 2.11 11.31
CA ASN A 61 -5.15 2.92 11.30
C ASN A 61 -4.77 4.39 11.56
N ASP A 62 -4.92 5.28 10.56
CA ASP A 62 -4.88 6.73 10.81
C ASP A 62 -6.23 7.19 11.39
N PHE A 63 -6.51 6.77 12.61
CA PHE A 63 -7.70 7.15 13.37
C PHE A 63 -7.64 8.64 13.72
N GLN A 64 -8.66 9.42 13.32
CA GLN A 64 -8.78 10.81 13.77
C GLN A 64 -10.17 11.08 14.36
N GLY A 65 -10.16 11.47 15.64
CA GLY A 65 -11.33 11.68 16.49
C GLY A 65 -10.92 11.67 17.96
N GLU A 66 -11.86 11.83 18.87
CA GLU A 66 -11.58 11.63 20.29
C GLU A 66 -11.36 10.13 20.57
N VAL A 67 -10.18 9.78 21.10
CA VAL A 67 -9.76 8.40 21.40
C VAL A 67 -10.60 7.77 22.54
N LYS A 68 -11.44 8.57 23.23
CA LYS A 68 -12.12 8.17 24.47
C LYS A 68 -13.17 7.08 24.22
N ASP A 69 -13.01 5.97 24.94
CA ASP A 69 -13.92 4.82 24.94
C ASP A 69 -14.14 4.13 23.57
N PHE A 70 -13.20 4.30 22.63
CA PHE A 70 -13.17 3.63 21.33
C PHE A 70 -12.70 2.17 21.43
N ALA A 71 -13.34 1.27 20.66
CA ALA A 71 -12.85 -0.08 20.39
C ALA A 71 -12.94 -0.48 18.90
N MET A 72 -11.90 -1.16 18.44
CA MET A 72 -11.74 -1.77 17.12
C MET A 72 -12.26 -3.22 17.15
N VAL A 73 -13.12 -3.61 16.20
CA VAL A 73 -13.69 -4.97 16.11
C VAL A 73 -13.36 -5.61 14.76
N VAL A 74 -12.60 -6.71 14.79
CA VAL A 74 -12.09 -7.44 13.60
C VAL A 74 -12.53 -8.92 13.64
N PRO A 75 -13.13 -9.46 12.58
CA PRO A 75 -13.38 -10.90 12.45
C PRO A 75 -12.08 -11.66 12.25
N VAL A 76 -11.87 -12.73 13.02
CA VAL A 76 -10.66 -13.58 12.94
C VAL A 76 -11.05 -15.06 12.81
N PRO A 77 -10.30 -15.86 12.05
CA PRO A 77 -10.72 -17.23 11.71
C PRO A 77 -10.60 -18.22 12.87
N THR A 78 -9.78 -17.93 13.88
CA THR A 78 -9.54 -18.75 15.08
C THR A 78 -9.65 -17.91 16.35
N VAL A 79 -9.57 -18.55 17.52
CA VAL A 79 -9.19 -17.85 18.75
C VAL A 79 -7.75 -17.33 18.59
N ILE A 80 -7.46 -16.15 19.14
CA ILE A 80 -6.10 -15.59 19.24
C ILE A 80 -5.72 -15.61 20.73
N GLN A 81 -4.49 -16.01 21.04
CA GLN A 81 -3.95 -16.02 22.41
C GLN A 81 -3.16 -14.73 22.69
N LYS A 82 -2.83 -14.45 23.96
CA LYS A 82 -2.13 -13.20 24.33
C LYS A 82 -0.76 -13.13 23.66
N GLU A 83 -0.09 -14.27 23.59
CA GLU A 83 1.24 -14.52 23.04
C GLU A 83 1.26 -14.36 21.51
N GLN A 84 0.08 -14.37 20.87
CA GLN A 84 -0.11 -14.18 19.45
C GLN A 84 -0.45 -12.73 19.07
N VAL A 85 -0.57 -11.81 20.04
CA VAL A 85 -0.84 -10.38 19.80
C VAL A 85 0.36 -9.54 20.22
N ARG A 86 0.90 -8.74 19.31
CA ARG A 86 1.91 -7.70 19.63
C ARG A 86 1.54 -6.36 19.02
N VAL A 87 1.98 -5.29 19.66
CA VAL A 87 2.03 -3.96 19.05
C VAL A 87 3.39 -3.81 18.37
N THR A 88 3.43 -3.21 17.18
CA THR A 88 4.66 -3.01 16.39
C THR A 88 4.86 -1.52 16.06
N GLU A 89 5.99 -1.18 15.44
CA GLU A 89 6.33 0.21 15.12
C GLU A 89 5.70 0.67 13.79
N PRO A 90 5.11 1.89 13.70
CA PRO A 90 4.57 2.45 12.45
C PRO A 90 5.58 2.43 11.30
N LYS A 91 6.85 2.74 11.63
CA LYS A 91 7.99 2.85 10.71
C LYS A 91 8.19 1.64 9.79
N ILE A 92 7.81 0.43 10.23
CA ILE A 92 7.96 -0.78 9.41
C ILE A 92 6.95 -0.84 8.27
N ILE A 93 5.77 -0.23 8.45
CA ILE A 93 4.77 -0.09 7.40
C ILE A 93 5.13 1.08 6.48
N GLU A 94 5.69 2.16 7.02
CA GLU A 94 6.29 3.26 6.23
C GLU A 94 7.44 2.75 5.32
N ARG A 95 8.30 1.86 5.83
CA ARG A 95 9.38 1.21 5.06
C ARG A 95 8.83 0.31 3.95
N LEU A 96 7.79 -0.48 4.23
CA LEU A 96 7.10 -1.28 3.22
C LEU A 96 6.42 -0.42 2.15
N ASP A 97 5.79 0.69 2.55
CA ASP A 97 5.19 1.66 1.63
C ASP A 97 6.25 2.27 0.72
N ALA A 98 7.30 2.89 1.28
CA ALA A 98 8.37 3.54 0.53
C ALA A 98 9.14 2.59 -0.41
N PHE A 99 9.32 1.32 -0.03
CA PHE A 99 9.95 0.31 -0.90
C PHE A 99 9.07 -0.07 -2.09
N SER A 100 7.75 -0.16 -1.89
CA SER A 100 6.79 -0.71 -2.87
C SER A 100 5.93 0.34 -3.59
N ALA A 101 6.08 1.62 -3.25
CA ALA A 101 5.25 2.70 -3.79
C ALA A 101 5.41 2.86 -5.31
N PRO A 102 4.32 3.14 -6.04
CA PRO A 102 4.37 3.53 -7.45
C PRO A 102 5.33 4.71 -7.66
N ARG A 103 6.24 4.57 -8.63
CA ARG A 103 7.42 5.43 -8.76
C ARG A 103 7.44 6.25 -10.04
N LEU A 104 8.03 7.42 -9.95
CA LEU A 104 8.44 8.24 -11.08
C LEU A 104 9.94 8.01 -11.32
N VAL A 105 10.35 7.68 -12.54
CA VAL A 105 11.75 7.46 -12.90
C VAL A 105 12.21 8.46 -13.95
N GLU A 106 13.47 8.86 -13.87
CA GLU A 106 14.07 9.82 -14.79
C GLU A 106 15.18 9.15 -15.59
N TYR A 107 15.02 9.15 -16.91
CA TYR A 107 16.06 8.75 -17.84
C TYR A 107 16.46 9.96 -18.69
N PHE A 108 17.71 9.97 -19.16
CA PHE A 108 18.26 11.04 -19.98
C PHE A 108 18.67 10.42 -21.32
N ASP A 109 18.23 11.05 -22.42
CA ASP A 109 18.65 10.62 -23.75
C ASP A 109 20.18 10.74 -23.88
N SER A 110 20.83 9.65 -24.30
CA SER A 110 22.26 9.64 -24.61
C SER A 110 22.59 10.63 -25.74
N ASP A 111 23.83 11.12 -25.77
CA ASP A 111 24.30 11.98 -26.87
C ASP A 111 24.18 11.23 -28.21
N PRO A 112 23.32 11.67 -29.16
CA PRO A 112 23.17 11.02 -30.46
C PRO A 112 24.39 11.25 -31.38
N CYS A 113 25.39 12.01 -30.93
CA CYS A 113 26.67 12.21 -31.61
C CYS A 113 27.84 11.41 -30.99
N ALA A 114 27.61 10.64 -29.91
CA ALA A 114 28.65 9.82 -29.29
C ALA A 114 29.00 8.57 -30.13
N PRO A 115 30.28 8.14 -30.15
CA PRO A 115 30.69 6.89 -30.80
C PRO A 115 30.20 5.67 -30.03
N LEU A 116 29.61 4.70 -30.74
CA LEU A 116 29.18 3.43 -30.18
C LEU A 116 30.39 2.50 -29.96
N TYR A 117 30.62 2.08 -28.72
CA TYR A 117 31.56 1.00 -28.37
C TYR A 117 30.77 -0.26 -28.01
N ASP A 118 30.90 -1.30 -28.84
CA ASP A 118 30.20 -2.57 -28.64
C ASP A 118 30.99 -3.50 -27.70
N TYR A 119 30.35 -3.94 -26.62
CA TYR A 119 30.91 -4.84 -25.60
C TYR A 119 30.00 -6.06 -25.40
N ALA A 120 30.01 -6.96 -26.39
CA ALA A 120 29.33 -8.24 -26.29
C ALA A 120 29.83 -9.07 -25.08
N ARG A 121 28.90 -9.59 -24.27
CA ARG A 121 29.19 -10.41 -23.09
C ARG A 121 28.29 -11.67 -23.07
N PRO A 122 28.84 -12.89 -23.12
CA PRO A 122 28.03 -14.10 -23.15
C PRO A 122 27.22 -14.35 -21.87
N LEU A 123 25.99 -14.81 -22.03
CA LEU A 123 25.16 -15.36 -20.95
C LEU A 123 25.37 -16.87 -20.86
N ALA A 124 25.30 -17.43 -19.65
CA ALA A 124 25.36 -18.86 -19.39
C ALA A 124 24.02 -19.36 -18.81
N ALA A 125 23.58 -20.54 -19.24
CA ALA A 125 22.31 -21.15 -18.82
C ALA A 125 22.49 -22.17 -17.66
N PRO A 126 21.47 -22.38 -16.81
CA PRO A 126 21.54 -23.31 -15.67
C PRO A 126 21.18 -24.76 -16.03
N ALA A 127 21.46 -25.68 -15.11
CA ALA A 127 21.09 -27.11 -15.15
C ALA A 127 20.24 -27.50 -13.90
N PRO A 128 19.44 -28.58 -13.95
CA PRO A 128 18.32 -28.79 -13.01
C PRO A 128 18.65 -29.58 -11.72
N THR A 129 17.71 -29.56 -10.78
CA THR A 129 17.67 -30.37 -9.54
C THR A 129 16.62 -31.49 -9.62
N ALA A 130 16.69 -32.45 -8.69
CA ALA A 130 15.75 -33.57 -8.55
C ALA A 130 15.05 -33.57 -7.17
N SER A 131 13.95 -34.33 -7.03
CA SER A 131 12.98 -34.28 -5.92
C SER A 131 12.64 -35.67 -5.34
N ASN A 132 12.01 -35.73 -4.15
CA ASN A 132 11.17 -36.86 -3.68
C ASN A 132 10.35 -36.52 -2.40
N GLU A 133 9.34 -37.35 -2.08
CA GLU A 133 8.43 -37.26 -0.90
C GLU A 133 8.68 -38.42 0.12
N SER A 134 7.87 -38.86 1.11
CA SER A 134 6.46 -38.64 1.59
C SER A 134 6.31 -39.21 3.05
N ALA A 135 5.17 -39.23 3.75
CA ALA A 135 4.16 -38.21 4.11
C ALA A 135 3.22 -38.71 5.25
N GLY A 136 2.62 -37.82 6.07
CA GLY A 136 1.48 -38.10 6.99
C GLY A 136 1.79 -38.29 8.49
N ALA A 137 0.81 -38.46 9.41
CA ALA A 137 -0.63 -38.11 9.42
C ALA A 137 -1.31 -38.39 10.80
N ARG A 138 -2.29 -37.56 11.26
CA ARG A 138 -3.60 -37.88 11.95
C ARG A 138 -4.11 -36.85 13.00
N ARG A 139 -5.41 -36.48 12.87
CA ARG A 139 -6.52 -36.26 13.86
C ARG A 139 -6.27 -35.60 15.24
N GLY A 140 -7.15 -34.76 15.82
CA GLY A 140 -8.39 -34.10 15.33
C GLY A 140 -9.50 -33.85 16.39
N ASP A 141 -10.19 -32.69 16.30
CA ASP A 141 -11.58 -32.35 16.77
C ASP A 141 -11.94 -32.42 18.30
N ALA A 142 -13.00 -31.81 18.86
CA ALA A 142 -14.07 -30.91 18.36
C ALA A 142 -14.75 -30.07 19.49
N SER A 143 -15.21 -28.83 19.19
CA SER A 143 -16.32 -28.09 19.89
C SER A 143 -16.13 -27.73 21.40
N LEU A 144 -16.77 -26.74 22.08
CA LEU A 144 -17.79 -25.69 21.86
C LEU A 144 -17.30 -24.37 22.55
N GLY A 145 -17.90 -23.18 22.47
CA GLY A 145 -19.02 -22.69 21.65
C GLY A 145 -19.83 -21.55 22.33
N VAL A 146 -19.42 -20.28 22.12
CA VAL A 146 -19.78 -19.05 22.88
C VAL A 146 -19.16 -19.01 24.28
N THR A 147 -17.97 -18.45 24.29
CA THR A 147 -17.12 -18.21 25.46
C THR A 147 -16.48 -16.84 25.29
N VAL A 148 -16.11 -16.19 26.39
CA VAL A 148 -15.04 -15.17 26.35
C VAL A 148 -13.74 -15.97 26.23
N GLU A 149 -13.28 -16.15 25.00
CA GLU A 149 -12.18 -17.06 24.65
C GLU A 149 -10.87 -16.61 25.30
N ALA A 150 -10.67 -15.29 25.38
CA ALA A 150 -9.56 -14.66 26.11
C ALA A 150 -9.89 -13.19 26.44
N ARG A 151 -9.23 -12.68 27.49
CA ARG A 151 -9.13 -11.24 27.82
C ARG A 151 -7.73 -10.96 28.36
N PHE A 152 -7.06 -9.95 27.81
CA PHE A 152 -5.70 -9.55 28.20
C PHE A 152 -5.40 -8.11 27.72
N ASN A 153 -4.22 -7.58 28.05
CA ASN A 153 -3.78 -6.26 27.62
C ASN A 153 -2.48 -6.39 26.81
N VAL A 154 -2.32 -5.59 25.76
CA VAL A 154 -1.07 -5.49 24.98
C VAL A 154 -0.84 -4.01 24.63
N GLY A 155 0.25 -3.44 25.13
CA GLY A 155 0.53 -2.00 24.97
C GLY A 155 -0.63 -1.12 25.48
N GLU A 156 -1.05 -0.19 24.64
CA GLU A 156 -2.16 0.73 24.80
C GLU A 156 -3.56 0.09 24.60
N TYR A 157 -3.64 -1.21 24.33
CA TYR A 157 -4.89 -1.91 24.02
C TYR A 157 -5.33 -2.90 25.11
N ASP A 158 -6.63 -2.89 25.39
CA ASP A 158 -7.33 -3.88 26.19
C ASP A 158 -8.12 -4.82 25.25
N ILE A 159 -7.68 -6.07 25.16
CA ILE A 159 -8.14 -7.07 24.19
C ILE A 159 -9.19 -7.99 24.82
N VAL A 160 -10.29 -8.23 24.09
CA VAL A 160 -11.31 -9.23 24.41
C VAL A 160 -11.62 -10.03 23.14
N ILE A 161 -11.66 -11.36 23.25
CA ILE A 161 -11.94 -12.24 22.12
C ILE A 161 -13.21 -13.04 22.40
N LEU A 162 -14.14 -12.98 21.46
CA LEU A 162 -15.51 -13.45 21.62
C LEU A 162 -15.85 -14.46 20.52
N SER A 163 -16.37 -15.64 20.88
CA SER A 163 -17.17 -16.43 19.94
C SER A 163 -18.65 -16.03 20.00
N ALA A 164 -19.31 -16.09 18.85
CA ALA A 164 -20.75 -15.91 18.73
C ALA A 164 -21.35 -17.09 17.94
N LYS A 165 -22.27 -17.85 18.56
CA LYS A 165 -23.18 -18.79 17.89
C LYS A 165 -24.25 -18.05 17.08
N GLU A 166 -24.60 -16.83 17.53
CA GLU A 166 -25.72 -16.05 16.99
C GLU A 166 -25.37 -14.57 16.85
N SER A 167 -25.86 -13.94 15.79
CA SER A 167 -25.64 -12.50 15.51
C SER A 167 -26.17 -11.56 16.59
N GLY A 168 -27.19 -11.96 17.36
CA GLY A 168 -27.66 -11.18 18.50
C GLY A 168 -26.71 -11.21 19.71
N GLY A 169 -25.85 -12.23 19.84
CA GLY A 169 -24.99 -12.41 21.00
C GLY A 169 -23.88 -11.36 21.10
N LEU A 170 -23.14 -11.13 20.00
CA LEU A 170 -22.12 -10.08 19.93
C LEU A 170 -22.74 -8.68 20.06
N GLU A 171 -23.86 -8.44 19.38
CA GLU A 171 -24.62 -7.19 19.43
C GLU A 171 -25.06 -6.87 20.87
N THR A 172 -25.64 -7.85 21.56
CA THR A 172 -26.04 -7.75 22.98
C THR A 172 -24.85 -7.55 23.90
N TRP A 173 -23.73 -8.25 23.68
CA TRP A 173 -22.52 -8.08 24.51
C TRP A 173 -21.95 -6.67 24.38
N LEU A 174 -21.82 -6.17 23.15
CA LEU A 174 -21.33 -4.83 22.87
C LEU A 174 -22.23 -3.77 23.52
N GLN A 175 -23.55 -3.84 23.30
CA GLN A 175 -24.53 -2.93 23.92
C GLN A 175 -24.47 -2.97 25.46
N ARG A 176 -24.41 -4.16 26.07
CA ARG A 176 -24.31 -4.33 27.54
C ARG A 176 -23.00 -3.79 28.13
N ASN A 177 -21.92 -3.71 27.34
CA ASN A 177 -20.66 -3.09 27.76
C ASN A 177 -20.61 -1.57 27.46
N GLY A 178 -21.72 -1.00 26.99
CA GLY A 178 -21.91 0.42 26.70
C GLY A 178 -21.52 0.86 25.29
N TYR A 179 -21.13 -0.06 24.40
CA TYR A 179 -20.71 0.28 23.05
C TYR A 179 -21.91 0.54 22.13
N LYS A 180 -21.93 1.71 21.49
CA LYS A 180 -22.88 2.05 20.42
C LYS A 180 -22.49 1.30 19.15
N ILE A 181 -23.48 0.67 18.53
CA ILE A 181 -23.33 -0.13 17.31
C ILE A 181 -24.08 0.58 16.18
N PRO A 182 -23.46 0.83 15.02
CA PRO A 182 -24.12 1.49 13.90
C PRO A 182 -25.25 0.64 13.30
N ARG A 183 -26.27 1.32 12.75
CA ARG A 183 -27.45 0.67 12.16
C ARG A 183 -27.04 -0.25 11.00
N GLY A 184 -27.52 -1.50 11.03
CA GLY A 184 -27.26 -2.50 9.99
C GLY A 184 -26.08 -3.44 10.25
N ALA A 185 -25.25 -3.19 11.27
CA ALA A 185 -24.11 -4.07 11.61
C ALA A 185 -24.52 -5.55 11.75
N LYS A 186 -25.67 -5.83 12.38
CA LYS A 186 -26.25 -7.19 12.52
C LYS A 186 -26.34 -7.97 11.21
N GLN A 187 -26.64 -7.32 10.08
CA GLN A 187 -26.73 -7.98 8.78
C GLN A 187 -25.34 -8.36 8.23
N LEU A 188 -24.35 -7.49 8.46
CA LEU A 188 -22.96 -7.69 8.04
C LEU A 188 -22.18 -8.62 8.99
N LEU A 189 -22.64 -8.82 10.22
CA LEU A 189 -22.08 -9.78 11.18
C LEU A 189 -22.55 -11.23 10.94
N LYS A 190 -23.74 -11.44 10.35
CA LYS A 190 -24.33 -12.76 10.06
C LYS A 190 -23.44 -13.70 9.21
N PRO A 191 -22.65 -13.26 8.21
CA PRO A 191 -21.77 -14.15 7.44
C PRO A 191 -20.63 -14.72 8.30
N TYR A 192 -19.86 -13.89 9.00
CA TYR A 192 -18.75 -14.34 9.85
C TYR A 192 -19.18 -15.35 10.91
N ILE A 193 -20.38 -15.16 11.49
CA ILE A 193 -20.96 -16.04 12.49
C ILE A 193 -21.40 -17.39 11.90
N ARG A 194 -21.98 -17.40 10.68
CA ARG A 194 -22.23 -18.65 9.95
C ARG A 194 -20.94 -19.37 9.55
N SER A 195 -19.84 -18.64 9.37
CA SER A 195 -18.49 -19.18 9.17
C SER A 195 -17.77 -19.56 10.47
N SER A 196 -18.44 -19.49 11.63
CA SER A 196 -17.88 -19.78 12.97
C SER A 196 -16.63 -18.96 13.36
N MET A 197 -16.47 -17.77 12.76
CA MET A 197 -15.36 -16.86 13.08
C MET A 197 -15.52 -16.24 14.47
N LYS A 198 -14.40 -15.84 15.07
CA LYS A 198 -14.37 -15.11 16.35
C LYS A 198 -14.29 -13.61 16.08
N PHE A 199 -14.61 -12.82 17.10
CA PHE A 199 -14.50 -11.36 17.05
C PHE A 199 -13.39 -10.93 18.00
N PHE A 200 -12.35 -10.35 17.41
CA PHE A 200 -11.25 -9.73 18.10
C PHE A 200 -11.62 -8.27 18.38
N VAL A 201 -11.76 -7.92 19.66
CA VAL A 201 -12.11 -6.57 20.11
C VAL A 201 -10.92 -5.96 20.82
N ALA A 202 -10.35 -4.89 20.27
CA ALA A 202 -9.28 -4.10 20.89
C ALA A 202 -9.83 -2.73 21.32
N LYS A 203 -10.06 -2.53 22.63
CA LYS A 203 -10.38 -1.22 23.18
C LYS A 203 -9.09 -0.44 23.41
N VAL A 204 -9.07 0.86 23.10
CA VAL A 204 -7.95 1.72 23.51
C VAL A 204 -8.07 2.06 25.00
N ASN A 205 -6.92 2.03 25.69
CA ASN A 205 -6.76 2.39 27.09
C ASN A 205 -5.99 3.72 27.17
N LEU A 206 -6.71 4.82 27.44
CA LEU A 206 -6.19 6.19 27.45
C LEU A 206 -5.00 6.34 28.39
N ASP A 207 -5.15 5.88 29.64
CA ASP A 207 -4.14 5.97 30.69
C ASP A 207 -2.80 5.32 30.30
N LYS A 208 -2.82 4.31 29.42
CA LYS A 208 -1.62 3.68 28.86
C LYS A 208 -1.13 4.39 27.61
N PHE A 209 -2.03 4.87 26.76
CA PHE A 209 -1.68 5.63 25.57
C PHE A 209 -0.98 6.95 25.93
N GLU A 210 -1.54 7.75 26.83
CA GLU A 210 -0.94 9.01 27.32
C GLU A 210 0.43 8.77 27.98
N LYS A 211 0.57 7.67 28.76
CA LYS A 211 1.87 7.27 29.36
C LYS A 211 2.86 6.69 28.37
N SER A 212 2.46 6.35 27.15
CA SER A 212 3.34 5.76 26.13
C SER A 212 4.14 6.79 25.34
N GLY A 213 3.74 8.08 25.37
CA GLY A 213 4.43 9.18 24.68
C GLY A 213 4.27 9.22 23.16
N TYR A 214 3.57 8.25 22.54
CA TYR A 214 3.30 8.26 21.11
C TYR A 214 2.17 9.23 20.76
N GLN A 215 2.33 9.94 19.63
CA GLN A 215 1.31 10.87 19.11
C GLN A 215 0.14 10.14 18.40
N PHE A 216 0.35 8.89 17.96
CA PHE A 216 -0.59 8.09 17.19
C PHE A 216 -0.66 6.66 17.73
N LEU A 217 -1.81 6.00 17.54
CA LEU A 217 -2.01 4.60 17.91
C LEU A 217 -1.09 3.69 17.10
N ARG A 218 -0.34 2.82 17.77
CA ARG A 218 0.64 1.95 17.09
C ARG A 218 -0.04 0.76 16.41
N PRO A 219 0.47 0.28 15.26
CA PRO A 219 -0.13 -0.83 14.54
C PRO A 219 -0.22 -2.11 15.39
N LEU A 220 -1.36 -2.79 15.29
CA LEU A 220 -1.61 -4.02 16.02
C LEU A 220 -1.36 -5.22 15.10
N GLN A 221 -0.55 -6.16 15.56
CA GLN A 221 -0.20 -7.38 14.83
C GLN A 221 -0.73 -8.63 15.55
N ILE A 222 -1.42 -9.50 14.80
CA ILE A 222 -1.96 -10.76 15.30
C ILE A 222 -1.46 -11.95 14.47
N SER A 223 -1.06 -13.03 15.13
CA SER A 223 -0.65 -14.29 14.49
C SER A 223 -1.74 -15.35 14.66
N TYR A 224 -2.04 -16.11 13.59
CA TYR A 224 -2.94 -17.25 13.65
C TYR A 224 -2.58 -18.33 12.63
N GLN A 225 -3.22 -19.49 12.72
CA GLN A 225 -3.14 -20.58 11.74
C GLN A 225 -4.53 -20.83 11.17
N SER A 226 -4.71 -20.69 9.86
CA SER A 226 -5.95 -21.05 9.18
C SER A 226 -5.76 -21.20 7.66
N PRO A 227 -6.46 -22.15 7.01
CA PRO A 227 -6.56 -22.21 5.55
C PRO A 227 -7.37 -21.05 4.96
N ARG A 228 -8.06 -20.25 5.78
CA ARG A 228 -8.75 -19.04 5.34
C ARG A 228 -7.77 -17.89 5.13
N PHE A 229 -7.29 -17.74 3.91
CA PHE A 229 -6.52 -16.58 3.48
C PHE A 229 -7.48 -15.45 3.03
N MET A 230 -7.86 -14.57 3.96
CA MET A 230 -8.85 -13.51 3.71
C MET A 230 -8.62 -12.26 4.59
N LEU A 231 -9.15 -11.11 4.16
CA LEU A 231 -9.16 -9.83 4.89
C LEU A 231 -10.60 -9.27 4.98
N PRO A 232 -11.18 -9.13 6.20
CA PRO A 232 -12.62 -8.90 6.38
C PRO A 232 -13.08 -7.44 6.20
N ILE A 233 -12.95 -6.91 4.99
CA ILE A 233 -13.19 -5.48 4.67
C ILE A 233 -14.63 -4.98 4.89
N ARG A 234 -15.66 -5.85 4.91
CA ARG A 234 -17.07 -5.42 4.82
C ARG A 234 -17.55 -4.66 6.06
N LEU A 235 -16.91 -4.88 7.20
CA LEU A 235 -17.23 -4.14 8.43
C LEU A 235 -16.72 -2.69 8.36
N GLY A 236 -15.69 -2.38 7.55
CA GLY A 236 -15.24 -1.00 7.32
C GLY A 236 -16.35 -0.12 6.77
N MET A 237 -17.11 -0.68 5.81
CA MET A 237 -18.26 -0.05 5.18
C MET A 237 -19.46 0.19 6.12
N ILE A 238 -19.36 -0.09 7.42
CA ILE A 238 -20.38 0.25 8.40
C ILE A 238 -20.32 1.73 8.78
N ASN A 239 -19.12 2.29 8.91
CA ASN A 239 -18.90 3.69 9.32
C ASN A 239 -18.56 4.61 8.13
N ALA A 240 -18.22 4.03 6.98
CA ALA A 240 -17.91 4.76 5.75
C ALA A 240 -19.13 5.51 5.17
N THR A 241 -18.95 6.79 4.88
CA THR A 241 -19.90 7.62 4.11
C THR A 241 -19.53 7.76 2.63
N THR A 242 -18.33 7.31 2.25
CA THR A 242 -17.71 7.46 0.92
C THR A 242 -16.99 6.18 0.49
N GLU A 243 -16.36 6.19 -0.68
CA GLU A 243 -15.40 5.17 -1.12
C GLU A 243 -14.20 5.11 -0.16
N GLN A 244 -13.54 3.95 -0.08
CA GLN A 244 -12.57 3.64 0.97
C GLN A 244 -11.27 3.08 0.37
N ASP A 245 -10.11 3.71 0.65
CA ASP A 245 -8.80 3.27 0.14
C ASP A 245 -8.02 2.39 1.12
N LEU A 246 -7.79 1.14 0.73
CA LEU A 246 -7.05 0.13 1.47
C LEU A 246 -5.81 -0.31 0.70
N ILE A 247 -4.64 -0.22 1.33
CA ILE A 247 -3.39 -0.81 0.82
C ILE A 247 -3.10 -2.10 1.60
N VAL A 248 -2.88 -3.19 0.88
CA VAL A 248 -2.52 -4.51 1.43
C VAL A 248 -1.13 -4.91 0.92
N TYR A 249 -0.19 -5.06 1.84
CA TYR A 249 1.15 -5.61 1.61
C TYR A 249 1.13 -7.09 1.96
N ILE A 250 1.12 -7.97 0.98
CA ILE A 250 1.21 -9.41 1.23
C ILE A 250 2.67 -9.85 1.09
N LEU A 251 3.20 -10.50 2.12
CA LEU A 251 4.56 -11.06 2.18
C LEU A 251 4.46 -12.59 2.15
N SER A 252 5.19 -13.23 1.24
CA SER A 252 5.01 -14.63 0.85
C SER A 252 6.35 -15.24 0.41
N PRO A 253 6.79 -16.41 0.88
CA PRO A 253 7.99 -17.05 0.34
C PRO A 253 7.78 -17.62 -1.07
N GLU A 254 6.56 -18.03 -1.42
CA GLU A 254 6.25 -18.74 -2.67
C GLU A 254 6.27 -17.80 -3.90
N GLY A 255 5.65 -16.63 -3.79
CA GLY A 255 5.49 -15.70 -4.91
C GLY A 255 4.37 -14.68 -4.70
N GLN A 256 3.86 -14.13 -5.81
CA GLN A 256 2.80 -13.13 -5.84
C GLN A 256 1.51 -13.67 -5.20
N ALA A 257 0.83 -12.84 -4.42
CA ALA A 257 -0.53 -13.09 -3.97
C ALA A 257 -1.53 -12.20 -4.73
N GLU A 258 -2.73 -12.72 -4.94
CA GLU A 258 -3.79 -12.05 -5.68
C GLU A 258 -5.16 -12.32 -5.07
N ILE A 259 -6.12 -11.45 -5.38
CA ILE A 259 -7.53 -11.59 -4.95
C ILE A 259 -8.23 -12.58 -5.87
N THR A 260 -9.00 -13.53 -5.32
CA THR A 260 -9.66 -14.60 -6.08
C THR A 260 -11.14 -14.35 -6.34
N ASN A 261 -11.86 -13.69 -5.42
CA ASN A 261 -13.28 -13.34 -5.59
C ASN A 261 -13.52 -11.96 -6.22
N TYR A 262 -12.46 -11.19 -6.49
CA TYR A 262 -12.51 -9.96 -7.30
C TYR A 262 -11.36 -9.98 -8.31
N ARG A 263 -11.55 -9.32 -9.47
CA ARG A 263 -10.48 -9.15 -10.46
C ARG A 263 -9.30 -8.38 -9.83
N THR A 264 -8.12 -8.99 -9.85
CA THR A 264 -6.85 -8.28 -9.66
C THR A 264 -6.38 -7.76 -11.02
N VAL A 265 -6.05 -6.48 -11.14
CA VAL A 265 -5.56 -5.85 -12.38
C VAL A 265 -4.27 -5.08 -12.13
N LYS A 266 -3.31 -5.11 -13.05
CA LYS A 266 -2.10 -4.28 -12.95
C LYS A 266 -2.46 -2.81 -13.13
N ILE A 267 -1.96 -1.93 -12.25
CA ILE A 267 -2.06 -0.47 -12.44
C ILE A 267 -1.40 -0.08 -13.78
N PRO A 268 -1.90 0.93 -14.53
CA PRO A 268 -1.20 1.44 -15.71
C PRO A 268 0.27 1.77 -15.38
N SER A 269 1.19 1.36 -16.25
CA SER A 269 2.63 1.42 -15.98
C SER A 269 3.44 1.52 -17.26
N ASP A 270 4.75 1.74 -17.13
CA ASP A 270 5.76 1.86 -18.17
C ASP A 270 5.45 2.92 -19.24
N ALA A 271 4.70 3.94 -18.81
CA ALA A 271 4.26 5.05 -19.65
C ALA A 271 5.25 6.22 -19.59
N ASN A 272 5.67 6.69 -20.76
CA ASN A 272 6.39 7.96 -20.90
C ASN A 272 5.41 9.12 -20.76
N ILE A 273 5.68 10.04 -19.84
CA ILE A 273 4.85 11.21 -19.54
C ILE A 273 5.70 12.49 -19.46
N PRO A 274 5.09 13.68 -19.66
CA PRO A 274 5.83 14.93 -19.73
C PRO A 274 6.63 15.25 -18.46
N VAL A 275 7.86 15.75 -18.63
CA VAL A 275 8.81 16.05 -17.54
C VAL A 275 8.22 16.95 -16.44
N PHE A 276 7.29 17.87 -16.75
CA PHE A 276 6.67 18.74 -15.74
C PHE A 276 5.89 17.98 -14.65
N VAL A 277 5.46 16.74 -14.92
CA VAL A 277 4.74 15.90 -13.95
C VAL A 277 5.60 15.56 -12.72
N LYS A 278 6.92 15.74 -12.78
CA LYS A 278 7.82 15.70 -11.61
C LYS A 278 7.29 16.51 -10.41
N ASN A 279 6.73 17.69 -10.68
CA ASN A 279 6.24 18.61 -9.65
C ASN A 279 4.75 18.39 -9.32
N GLU A 280 4.06 17.49 -10.03
CA GLU A 280 2.62 17.26 -9.93
C GLU A 280 2.27 15.77 -9.70
N PHE A 281 3.27 14.93 -9.38
CA PHE A 281 3.15 13.47 -9.39
C PHE A 281 2.00 12.92 -8.51
N GLY A 282 1.75 13.54 -7.35
CA GLY A 282 0.63 13.16 -6.48
C GLY A 282 -0.74 13.37 -7.14
N GLU A 283 -0.95 14.49 -7.83
CA GLU A 283 -2.23 14.78 -8.52
C GLU A 283 -2.36 13.99 -9.82
N PHE A 284 -1.24 13.76 -10.53
CA PHE A 284 -1.17 12.80 -11.62
C PHE A 284 -1.61 11.41 -11.16
N TYR A 285 -1.03 10.88 -10.07
CA TYR A 285 -1.31 9.53 -9.61
C TYR A 285 -2.77 9.37 -9.15
N LYS A 286 -3.29 10.33 -8.37
CA LYS A 286 -4.72 10.38 -7.99
C LYS A 286 -5.65 10.35 -9.21
N SER A 287 -5.35 11.17 -10.23
CA SER A 287 -6.18 11.30 -11.44
C SER A 287 -6.10 10.05 -12.32
N MET A 288 -4.91 9.46 -12.44
CA MET A 288 -4.67 8.21 -13.16
C MET A 288 -5.38 7.04 -12.47
N PHE A 289 -5.25 6.92 -11.15
CA PHE A 289 -5.92 5.88 -10.37
C PHE A 289 -7.44 6.01 -10.46
N GLN A 290 -7.99 7.23 -10.32
CA GLN A 290 -9.42 7.45 -10.48
C GLN A 290 -9.92 7.09 -11.90
N THR A 291 -9.14 7.39 -12.93
CA THR A 291 -9.47 7.04 -14.32
C THR A 291 -9.47 5.52 -14.53
N ALA A 292 -8.43 4.82 -14.04
CA ALA A 292 -8.34 3.36 -14.07
C ALA A 292 -9.49 2.69 -13.28
N TYR A 293 -9.74 3.15 -12.05
CA TYR A 293 -10.81 2.65 -11.18
C TYR A 293 -12.22 2.83 -11.78
N THR A 294 -12.46 3.96 -12.43
CA THR A 294 -13.74 4.23 -13.12
C THR A 294 -13.89 3.36 -14.38
N LYS A 295 -12.81 3.17 -15.14
CA LYS A 295 -12.78 2.29 -16.33
C LYS A 295 -13.03 0.82 -15.97
N GLU A 296 -12.57 0.37 -14.81
CA GLU A 296 -12.73 -1.00 -14.31
C GLU A 296 -14.01 -1.20 -13.45
N ASP A 297 -15.09 -0.47 -13.78
CA ASP A 297 -16.43 -0.52 -13.16
C ASP A 297 -16.48 -0.36 -11.61
N LYS A 298 -15.40 0.16 -11.02
CA LYS A 298 -15.18 0.28 -9.57
C LYS A 298 -15.16 -1.05 -8.79
N LYS A 299 -14.82 -2.18 -9.43
CA LYS A 299 -15.00 -3.54 -8.88
C LYS A 299 -13.73 -4.43 -8.91
N VAL A 300 -12.56 -3.81 -8.80
CA VAL A 300 -11.24 -4.48 -8.94
C VAL A 300 -10.27 -4.08 -7.82
N GLY A 301 -9.29 -4.94 -7.55
CA GLY A 301 -8.08 -4.57 -6.81
C GLY A 301 -6.93 -4.27 -7.77
N PHE A 302 -6.20 -3.19 -7.54
CA PHE A 302 -5.02 -2.83 -8.33
C PHE A 302 -3.76 -3.46 -7.74
N LEU A 303 -3.04 -4.26 -8.53
CA LEU A 303 -1.65 -4.59 -8.24
C LEU A 303 -0.79 -3.36 -8.59
N GLU A 304 -0.14 -2.80 -7.57
CA GLU A 304 0.76 -1.65 -7.70
C GLU A 304 2.24 -2.07 -7.73
N TYR A 305 2.58 -3.18 -7.07
CA TYR A 305 3.94 -3.72 -7.00
C TYR A 305 3.93 -5.22 -6.75
N ALA A 306 4.84 -5.96 -7.38
CA ALA A 306 5.10 -7.38 -7.14
C ALA A 306 6.59 -7.64 -7.38
N TRP A 307 7.37 -7.99 -6.36
CA TRP A 307 8.81 -8.29 -6.53
C TRP A 307 9.36 -9.13 -5.37
N ASP A 308 10.43 -9.86 -5.65
CA ASP A 308 11.32 -10.45 -4.64
C ASP A 308 12.08 -9.36 -3.85
N MET A 309 11.98 -9.35 -2.53
CA MET A 309 12.54 -8.26 -1.70
C MET A 309 14.06 -8.30 -1.55
N SER A 310 14.79 -9.23 -2.20
CA SER A 310 16.26 -9.22 -2.21
C SER A 310 16.85 -8.14 -3.12
N ASN A 311 16.07 -7.56 -4.03
CA ASN A 311 16.51 -6.56 -5.00
C ASN A 311 15.36 -5.66 -5.50
N CYS A 312 15.71 -4.62 -6.25
CA CYS A 312 14.79 -3.74 -6.97
C CYS A 312 15.53 -3.07 -8.13
N ASP A 313 14.87 -2.80 -9.26
CA ASP A 313 15.45 -1.97 -10.34
C ASP A 313 14.40 -1.05 -11.03
N PRO A 314 14.51 0.28 -10.87
CA PRO A 314 15.35 0.97 -9.87
C PRO A 314 14.83 0.70 -8.44
N CYS A 315 15.46 1.26 -7.41
CA CYS A 315 14.96 1.23 -6.04
C CYS A 315 14.34 2.58 -5.64
N SER A 316 13.18 2.56 -4.96
CA SER A 316 12.53 3.78 -4.42
C SER A 316 13.01 4.09 -3.00
N ALA A 317 13.37 3.03 -2.27
CA ALA A 317 14.05 3.03 -0.98
C ALA A 317 14.93 1.77 -0.91
N ASP A 318 15.88 1.71 0.02
CA ASP A 318 16.67 0.51 0.25
C ASP A 318 15.77 -0.69 0.63
N PRO A 319 16.10 -1.93 0.19
CA PRO A 319 15.44 -3.14 0.67
C PRO A 319 15.35 -3.24 2.19
N LEU A 320 14.34 -3.96 2.69
CA LEU A 320 14.15 -4.16 4.13
C LEU A 320 15.15 -5.19 4.68
N THR A 321 15.69 -4.95 5.87
CA THR A 321 16.59 -5.91 6.53
C THR A 321 15.82 -7.15 7.02
N GLN A 322 16.53 -8.22 7.36
CA GLN A 322 15.92 -9.43 7.91
C GLN A 322 15.15 -9.14 9.23
N GLU A 323 15.63 -8.18 10.02
CA GLU A 323 15.01 -7.70 11.25
C GLU A 323 13.74 -6.88 10.95
N GLU A 324 13.78 -5.96 9.99
CA GLU A 324 12.59 -5.21 9.55
C GLU A 324 11.51 -6.15 9.00
N LEU A 325 11.89 -7.20 8.27
CA LEU A 325 10.99 -8.26 7.80
C LEU A 325 10.41 -9.09 8.97
N LYS A 326 11.24 -9.50 9.95
CA LYS A 326 10.80 -10.16 11.20
C LYS A 326 9.83 -9.28 12.01
N GLN A 327 9.96 -7.96 11.96
CA GLN A 327 9.03 -7.00 12.58
C GLN A 327 7.73 -6.83 11.77
N ALA A 328 7.81 -6.79 10.43
CA ALA A 328 6.67 -6.75 9.52
C ALA A 328 5.73 -7.96 9.65
N GLY A 329 6.25 -9.08 10.19
CA GLY A 329 5.51 -10.30 10.51
C GLY A 329 6.08 -11.56 9.85
N VAL A 330 7.18 -11.46 9.10
CA VAL A 330 7.82 -12.60 8.44
C VAL A 330 8.41 -13.54 9.50
N PHE A 331 7.96 -14.79 9.51
CA PHE A 331 8.30 -15.80 10.53
C PHE A 331 9.07 -17.00 9.99
N TRP A 332 9.53 -16.94 8.73
CA TRP A 332 10.25 -18.04 8.04
C TRP A 332 11.70 -17.66 7.68
N LEU A 333 12.22 -16.57 8.24
CA LEU A 333 13.59 -16.08 8.06
C LEU A 333 14.43 -16.35 9.32
N ASP A 334 14.49 -17.60 9.77
CA ASP A 334 15.28 -17.98 10.94
C ASP A 334 16.73 -18.35 10.57
N ASP A 335 17.63 -18.21 11.54
CA ASP A 335 19.03 -17.81 11.30
C ASP A 335 20.00 -18.92 10.84
N ASN A 336 19.47 -20.00 10.25
CA ASN A 336 20.23 -21.12 9.67
C ASN A 336 20.67 -20.90 8.20
N SER A 337 20.59 -19.66 7.69
CA SER A 337 21.43 -19.26 6.56
C SER A 337 22.89 -19.15 7.06
N PRO A 338 23.91 -19.62 6.31
CA PRO A 338 25.32 -19.61 6.75
C PRO A 338 25.96 -18.21 6.68
N SER A 339 25.30 -17.21 7.26
CA SER A 339 25.65 -15.79 7.25
C SER A 339 26.63 -15.40 8.38
N ASN A 340 26.69 -16.22 9.44
CA ASN A 340 27.48 -15.98 10.65
C ASN A 340 28.84 -16.71 10.66
N VAL A 341 29.28 -17.27 9.54
CA VAL A 341 30.67 -17.73 9.37
C VAL A 341 31.56 -16.50 9.07
N PRO A 342 32.69 -16.29 9.79
CA PRO A 342 33.62 -15.21 9.47
C PRO A 342 34.21 -15.38 8.06
N ALA A 343 33.72 -14.57 7.10
CA ALA A 343 34.21 -14.59 5.74
C ALA A 343 35.59 -13.92 5.63
N PRO A 344 36.55 -14.48 4.87
CA PRO A 344 37.85 -13.86 4.66
C PRO A 344 37.71 -12.53 3.87
N PRO A 345 38.59 -11.54 4.09
CA PRO A 345 38.38 -10.15 3.68
C PRO A 345 38.27 -9.91 2.16
N ASN A 346 38.66 -10.87 1.33
CA ASN A 346 38.60 -10.76 -0.13
C ASN A 346 37.29 -11.30 -0.75
N PHE A 347 36.33 -11.78 0.04
CA PHE A 347 35.07 -12.32 -0.47
C PHE A 347 33.94 -11.27 -0.46
N ARG A 348 33.48 -10.85 -1.65
CA ARG A 348 32.21 -10.10 -1.76
C ARG A 348 31.07 -11.00 -1.28
N ARG A 349 30.37 -10.59 -0.23
CA ARG A 349 29.15 -11.29 0.24
C ARG A 349 28.15 -11.37 -0.91
N PRO A 350 27.49 -12.52 -1.15
CA PRO A 350 26.26 -12.55 -1.93
C PRO A 350 25.23 -11.59 -1.31
N PHE A 351 24.39 -10.97 -2.13
CA PHE A 351 23.25 -10.20 -1.65
C PHE A 351 22.36 -11.08 -0.74
N PRO A 352 21.76 -10.52 0.31
CA PRO A 352 20.89 -11.28 1.21
C PRO A 352 19.74 -11.88 0.42
N ARG A 353 19.69 -13.21 0.35
CA ARG A 353 18.59 -13.96 -0.28
C ARG A 353 17.34 -13.88 0.59
N SER A 354 16.68 -12.73 0.57
CA SER A 354 15.37 -12.55 1.18
C SER A 354 14.38 -13.49 0.47
N SER A 355 14.00 -14.58 1.12
CA SER A 355 12.94 -15.48 0.65
C SER A 355 11.56 -14.87 0.93
N VAL A 356 11.38 -13.61 0.54
CA VAL A 356 10.15 -12.84 0.71
C VAL A 356 9.84 -12.16 -0.62
N PHE A 357 8.75 -12.56 -1.23
CA PHE A 357 8.10 -11.84 -2.31
C PHE A 357 7.03 -10.92 -1.70
N ILE A 358 6.99 -9.66 -2.12
CA ILE A 358 5.95 -8.69 -1.73
C ILE A 358 4.95 -8.50 -2.86
N SER A 359 3.66 -8.46 -2.52
CA SER A 359 2.59 -7.99 -3.41
C SER A 359 1.86 -6.81 -2.77
N ARG A 360 1.88 -5.65 -3.42
CA ARG A 360 1.15 -4.44 -3.00
C ARG A 360 -0.16 -4.36 -3.79
N LEU A 361 -1.28 -4.53 -3.09
CA LEU A 361 -2.62 -4.43 -3.63
C LEU A 361 -3.30 -3.16 -3.08
N HIS A 362 -3.83 -2.32 -3.96
CA HIS A 362 -4.64 -1.16 -3.61
C HIS A 362 -6.09 -1.42 -4.01
N VAL A 363 -6.98 -1.43 -3.02
CA VAL A 363 -8.41 -1.65 -3.20
C VAL A 363 -9.17 -0.39 -2.76
N ARG A 364 -9.76 0.31 -3.73
CA ARG A 364 -10.78 1.33 -3.47
C ARG A 364 -12.16 0.67 -3.50
N TYR A 365 -12.86 0.63 -2.36
CA TYR A 365 -14.10 -0.15 -2.24
C TYR A 365 -15.30 0.65 -1.74
N THR A 366 -16.48 0.12 -2.08
CA THR A 366 -17.80 0.53 -1.60
C THR A 366 -18.64 -0.71 -1.26
N ARG A 367 -19.72 -0.54 -0.51
CA ARG A 367 -20.57 -1.64 -0.02
C ARG A 367 -21.36 -2.35 -1.12
N ASP A 368 -21.65 -1.66 -2.23
CA ASP A 368 -22.36 -2.21 -3.39
C ASP A 368 -21.41 -2.94 -4.36
N LYS A 369 -20.17 -2.47 -4.50
CA LYS A 369 -19.15 -3.08 -5.38
C LYS A 369 -18.39 -4.22 -4.72
N PHE A 370 -18.21 -4.16 -3.39
CA PHE A 370 -17.53 -5.19 -2.60
C PHE A 370 -18.47 -5.75 -1.52
N PRO A 371 -19.46 -6.58 -1.91
CA PRO A 371 -20.42 -7.18 -0.97
C PRO A 371 -19.81 -8.31 -0.13
N GLU A 372 -18.63 -8.81 -0.50
CA GLU A 372 -17.86 -9.88 0.14
C GLU A 372 -16.49 -9.40 0.65
N ASP A 373 -15.88 -10.19 1.52
CA ASP A 373 -14.54 -9.95 2.06
C ASP A 373 -13.49 -10.28 0.99
N LEU A 374 -12.28 -9.72 1.09
CA LEU A 374 -11.21 -10.07 0.13
C LEU A 374 -10.71 -11.48 0.45
N ILE A 375 -10.82 -12.40 -0.51
CA ILE A 375 -10.22 -13.73 -0.45
C ILE A 375 -8.98 -13.74 -1.33
N PHE A 376 -7.88 -14.30 -0.85
CA PHE A 376 -6.61 -14.32 -1.57
C PHE A 376 -6.13 -15.75 -1.84
N GLN A 377 -5.25 -15.88 -2.83
CA GLN A 377 -4.38 -17.06 -2.99
C GLN A 377 -2.92 -16.62 -3.10
N GLN A 378 -2.01 -17.49 -2.64
CA GLN A 378 -0.58 -17.39 -2.97
C GLN A 378 -0.37 -18.14 -4.29
N THR A 379 0.41 -17.56 -5.20
CA THR A 379 0.74 -18.17 -6.49
C THR A 379 2.24 -18.47 -6.55
N GLY A 380 2.63 -19.42 -7.39
CA GLY A 380 4.04 -19.63 -7.74
C GLY A 380 4.60 -18.57 -8.70
N ASN A 381 3.83 -17.51 -9.03
CA ASN A 381 4.31 -16.46 -9.92
C ASN A 381 5.35 -15.59 -9.20
N ARG A 382 6.52 -15.38 -9.83
CA ARG A 382 7.56 -14.46 -9.34
C ARG A 382 7.90 -13.35 -10.35
N ASP A 383 7.04 -13.14 -11.36
CA ASP A 383 7.12 -12.03 -12.30
C ASP A 383 7.26 -10.70 -11.55
N SER A 384 8.32 -9.96 -11.86
CA SER A 384 8.51 -8.62 -11.31
C SER A 384 7.56 -7.63 -12.00
N PHE A 385 6.83 -6.85 -11.20
CA PHE A 385 5.96 -5.77 -11.65
C PHE A 385 6.08 -4.56 -10.73
N GLN A 386 5.99 -3.38 -11.32
CA GLN A 386 6.05 -2.10 -10.63
C GLN A 386 5.15 -1.11 -11.36
N GLY A 387 4.38 -0.31 -10.61
CA GLY A 387 3.81 0.94 -11.12
C GLY A 387 4.93 1.94 -11.34
N ARG A 388 5.33 2.17 -12.59
CA ARG A 388 6.46 3.00 -13.00
C ARG A 388 6.01 3.96 -14.08
N TYR A 389 6.35 5.23 -13.91
CA TYR A 389 6.08 6.29 -14.87
C TYR A 389 7.40 6.95 -15.25
N VAL A 390 7.59 7.24 -16.54
CA VAL A 390 8.91 7.58 -17.09
C VAL A 390 8.94 9.03 -17.54
N LEU A 391 9.91 9.78 -17.03
CA LEU A 391 10.30 11.10 -17.54
C LEU A 391 11.54 10.92 -18.42
N GLN A 392 11.36 11.04 -19.74
CA GLN A 392 12.45 10.97 -20.70
C GLN A 392 12.99 12.37 -20.99
N HIS A 393 14.06 12.76 -20.27
CA HIS A 393 14.72 14.05 -20.46
C HIS A 393 15.44 14.11 -21.81
N PRO A 394 15.16 15.12 -22.66
CA PRO A 394 15.87 15.28 -23.92
C PRO A 394 17.33 15.67 -23.70
N PHE A 395 18.23 15.16 -24.53
CA PHE A 395 19.64 15.53 -24.54
C PHE A 395 19.81 17.03 -24.82
N GLN A 396 20.52 17.71 -23.92
CA GLN A 396 20.65 19.17 -23.91
C GLN A 396 21.95 19.69 -24.56
N GLY A 397 22.84 18.79 -24.99
CA GLY A 397 24.14 19.12 -25.56
C GLY A 397 24.15 19.48 -27.05
N GLU A 398 25.34 19.51 -27.65
CA GLU A 398 25.55 20.02 -29.00
C GLU A 398 25.19 19.02 -30.12
N LEU A 399 23.94 19.10 -30.59
CA LEU A 399 23.38 18.29 -31.68
C LEU A 399 23.94 18.65 -33.09
N LYS A 400 25.28 18.69 -33.24
CA LYS A 400 25.99 19.12 -34.47
C LYS A 400 26.10 18.04 -35.55
N CYS A 401 26.09 16.76 -35.18
CA CYS A 401 26.17 15.63 -36.12
C CYS A 401 24.83 15.41 -36.88
N GLN A 402 24.82 14.50 -37.87
CA GLN A 402 23.58 14.16 -38.61
C GLN A 402 22.51 13.54 -37.71
N ALA A 403 22.87 12.51 -36.93
CA ALA A 403 21.95 11.84 -36.01
C ALA A 403 21.34 12.83 -35.00
N GLY A 404 22.10 13.81 -34.53
CA GLY A 404 21.60 14.89 -33.66
C GLY A 404 20.55 15.79 -34.33
N ARG A 405 20.67 16.06 -35.64
CA ARG A 405 19.65 16.79 -36.41
C ARG A 405 18.37 15.97 -36.61
N GLU A 406 18.51 14.66 -36.80
CA GLU A 406 17.37 13.74 -36.94
C GLU A 406 16.64 13.53 -35.61
N TYR A 407 17.40 13.34 -34.52
CA TYR A 407 16.91 13.36 -33.14
C TYR A 407 16.14 14.66 -32.82
N LYS A 408 16.69 15.85 -33.14
CA LYS A 408 15.98 17.12 -32.91
C LYS A 408 14.65 17.23 -33.68
N ARG A 409 14.53 16.54 -34.83
CA ARG A 409 13.28 16.47 -35.62
C ARG A 409 12.27 15.48 -35.06
N SER A 410 12.67 14.48 -34.29
CA SER A 410 11.75 13.50 -33.68
C SER A 410 11.08 14.02 -32.40
N LEU A 411 11.77 14.89 -31.65
CA LEU A 411 11.30 15.42 -30.35
C LEU A 411 9.86 15.97 -30.35
N PRO A 412 9.39 16.79 -31.32
CA PRO A 412 8.01 17.28 -31.31
C PRO A 412 6.95 16.17 -31.40
N LYS A 413 7.26 15.07 -32.11
CA LYS A 413 6.39 13.89 -32.17
C LYS A 413 6.38 13.15 -30.83
N ARG A 414 7.54 13.00 -30.18
CA ARG A 414 7.64 12.36 -28.86
C ARG A 414 6.85 13.14 -27.81
N PHE A 415 7.03 14.46 -27.73
CA PHE A 415 6.33 15.31 -26.78
C PHE A 415 4.80 15.29 -26.99
N GLU A 416 4.30 15.23 -28.22
CA GLU A 416 2.87 15.05 -28.47
C GLU A 416 2.37 13.65 -28.06
N GLN A 417 3.19 12.60 -28.20
CA GLN A 417 2.87 11.25 -27.70
C GLN A 417 2.87 11.19 -26.16
N GLU A 418 3.81 11.85 -25.49
CA GLU A 418 3.84 12.02 -24.02
C GLU A 418 2.58 12.78 -23.55
N ALA A 419 2.20 13.86 -24.24
CA ALA A 419 0.99 14.65 -23.94
C ALA A 419 -0.30 13.82 -24.06
N GLN A 420 -0.45 13.07 -25.15
CA GLN A 420 -1.57 12.16 -25.37
C GLN A 420 -1.59 11.02 -24.34
N THR A 421 -0.43 10.49 -23.96
CA THR A 421 -0.31 9.43 -22.94
C THR A 421 -0.75 9.95 -21.58
N LEU A 422 -0.30 11.14 -21.16
CA LEU A 422 -0.76 11.78 -19.94
C LEU A 422 -2.28 12.00 -19.95
N ALA A 423 -2.84 12.62 -21.00
CA ALA A 423 -4.27 12.86 -21.13
C ALA A 423 -5.10 11.57 -21.07
N LYS A 424 -4.63 10.49 -21.72
CA LYS A 424 -5.28 9.17 -21.71
C LYS A 424 -5.22 8.49 -20.34
N LEU A 425 -4.16 8.73 -19.56
CA LEU A 425 -3.99 8.15 -18.22
C LEU A 425 -4.86 8.87 -17.19
N THR A 426 -4.89 10.21 -17.18
CA THR A 426 -5.52 11.02 -16.13
C THR A 426 -6.89 11.58 -16.47
N ASN A 427 -7.34 11.43 -17.73
CA ASN A 427 -8.50 12.12 -18.31
C ASN A 427 -8.41 13.67 -18.22
N TRP A 428 -7.19 14.22 -18.07
CA TRP A 428 -6.95 15.67 -18.10
C TRP A 428 -7.08 16.23 -19.53
N ASN A 429 -7.41 17.52 -19.63
CA ASN A 429 -7.53 18.19 -20.92
C ASN A 429 -6.18 18.28 -21.65
N ILE A 430 -6.13 17.68 -22.84
CA ILE A 430 -4.94 17.65 -23.71
C ILE A 430 -4.42 19.05 -24.07
N GLN A 431 -5.28 20.07 -24.16
CA GLN A 431 -4.84 21.43 -24.49
C GLN A 431 -4.11 22.08 -23.31
N ASP A 432 -4.57 21.82 -22.07
CA ASP A 432 -3.92 22.34 -20.86
C ASP A 432 -2.57 21.65 -20.64
N ILE A 433 -2.49 20.35 -20.90
CA ILE A 433 -1.22 19.60 -20.95
C ILE A 433 -0.27 20.20 -21.99
N ARG A 434 -0.71 20.36 -23.24
CA ARG A 434 0.11 21.00 -24.30
C ARG A 434 0.52 22.42 -23.95
N ASN A 435 -0.28 23.16 -23.18
CA ASN A 435 0.07 24.50 -22.73
C ASN A 435 1.12 24.47 -21.61
N LYS A 436 1.04 23.56 -20.63
CA LYS A 436 2.13 23.33 -19.66
C LYS A 436 3.44 22.91 -20.34
N MET A 437 3.35 22.14 -21.44
CA MET A 437 4.52 21.69 -22.21
C MET A 437 5.13 22.76 -23.15
N LYS A 438 4.47 23.92 -23.35
CA LYS A 438 5.00 25.00 -24.22
C LYS A 438 6.12 25.82 -23.59
N LEU A 439 6.69 25.37 -22.47
CA LEU A 439 7.93 25.88 -21.88
C LEU A 439 9.02 24.80 -21.94
N ASN A 440 9.55 24.52 -23.15
CA ASN A 440 10.99 24.29 -23.38
C ASN A 440 11.39 23.97 -24.83
N VAL A 441 10.48 23.52 -25.71
CA VAL A 441 10.84 23.13 -27.10
C VAL A 441 11.43 24.29 -27.90
N SER A 442 10.90 25.51 -27.69
CA SER A 442 11.42 26.78 -28.23
C SER A 442 12.68 27.29 -27.50
N ASN A 443 12.87 26.91 -26.24
CA ASN A 443 14.05 27.27 -25.42
C ASN A 443 15.22 26.30 -25.57
N LEU A 444 15.24 25.46 -26.62
CA LEU A 444 16.47 24.82 -27.13
C LEU A 444 17.41 25.84 -27.83
N ARG A 445 17.63 26.97 -27.14
CA ARG A 445 18.65 28.02 -27.31
C ARG A 445 19.24 28.32 -25.93
N LEU A 446 20.22 27.51 -25.51
CA LEU A 446 21.31 27.82 -24.59
C LEU A 446 21.08 29.01 -23.62
N SER A 447 20.40 28.78 -22.50
CA SER A 447 20.40 29.73 -21.37
C SER A 447 21.64 29.50 -20.49
N TRP A 448 22.78 30.06 -20.92
CA TRP A 448 24.02 30.11 -20.12
C TRP A 448 23.85 30.88 -18.79
N TRP A 449 22.76 31.64 -18.64
CA TRP A 449 22.47 32.54 -17.53
C TRP A 449 21.88 31.88 -16.28
N GLU A 450 21.20 30.73 -16.38
CA GLU A 450 20.57 30.10 -15.21
C GLU A 450 21.62 29.55 -14.22
N ASN A 451 22.77 29.10 -14.72
CA ASN A 451 23.94 28.76 -13.90
C ASN A 451 24.72 29.96 -13.34
N PHE A 452 24.44 31.19 -13.81
CA PHE A 452 25.07 32.39 -13.26
C PHE A 452 24.34 32.88 -12.01
N LEU A 453 23.02 32.73 -11.95
CA LEU A 453 22.20 33.17 -10.81
C LEU A 453 22.25 32.20 -9.62
N SER A 454 22.42 30.89 -9.85
CA SER A 454 22.62 29.92 -8.76
C SER A 454 23.91 30.17 -7.97
N TRP A 455 24.92 30.81 -8.57
CA TRP A 455 26.16 31.20 -7.90
C TRP A 455 25.99 32.43 -6.98
N PHE A 456 24.89 33.18 -7.12
CA PHE A 456 24.59 34.38 -6.31
C PHE A 456 23.56 34.17 -5.19
N GLY A 457 23.15 32.92 -4.92
CA GLY A 457 22.49 32.56 -3.65
C GLY A 457 21.10 33.16 -3.41
N LEU A 458 20.30 33.35 -4.47
CA LEU A 458 18.90 33.77 -4.37
C LEU A 458 17.94 32.68 -4.82
N TYR A 459 17.77 31.65 -3.99
CA TYR A 459 16.47 31.09 -3.57
C TYR A 459 16.63 30.12 -2.39
#